data_AF-A0A8T4KSU6-F1
#
_entry.id   AF-A0A8T4KSU6-F1
#
_cell.length_a   1.000
_cell.length_b   1.000
_cell.length_c   1.000
_cell.angle_alpha   90.00
_cell.angle_beta   90.00
_cell.angle_gamma   90.00
#
_symmetry.space_group_name_H-M   'P 1'
#
loop_
_entity.id
_entity.type
_entity.pdbx_description
1 polymer ?
#
loop_
_entity_poly.entity_id
_entity_poly.type
_entity_poly.pdbx_seq_one_letter_code
_entity_poly.pdbx_strand_id
1 'polypeptide(L)'
;MEQKEAEKYIKAGKILSEVKENAQKHIKLGQKLLDIASKIEAEIADIGGKPAFPVNLSLNNNAAHYTPSIEDLTAISENDVLKVDIGVHVDGYIADCAFTLDFTGKYGKLVEAAEKALEKAVSMAKPGIELRAIGSEIEKTISAYGFKPISNLSGHGLGQYTQHAEPSIPNTASNDARKLEDETAFAIEPFASTGSGIVREAVQTEIFALEEERPVRNAHARRLLEFIAEEYETLPFAERWIAKNKKLKFGEFERKVALRELMQNGIIRAFPILHDEKNSFVAQAEGSLLLHDGKITRLV
;
A
#
# COMPACT_ATOMS: atom_id res chain seq x y z
N MET A 1 -7.08 22.57 2.00
CA MET A 1 -6.00 22.27 1.03
C MET A 1 -5.90 23.44 0.07
N GLU A 2 -4.69 23.82 -0.32
CA GLU A 2 -4.52 24.82 -1.40
C GLU A 2 -4.63 24.15 -2.78
N GLN A 3 -5.07 24.89 -3.80
CA GLN A 3 -5.19 24.38 -5.17
C GLN A 3 -3.88 23.75 -5.71
N LYS A 4 -2.73 24.34 -5.37
CA LYS A 4 -1.41 23.83 -5.77
C LYS A 4 -1.08 22.46 -5.17
N GLU A 5 -1.68 22.11 -4.04
CA GLU A 5 -1.51 20.84 -3.34
C GLU A 5 -2.42 19.79 -3.97
N ALA A 6 -3.68 20.14 -4.22
CA ALA A 6 -4.64 19.32 -4.97
C ALA A 6 -4.09 18.90 -6.35
N GLU A 7 -3.43 19.80 -7.06
CA GLU A 7 -2.78 19.51 -8.35
C GLU A 7 -1.68 18.44 -8.25
N LYS A 8 -0.98 18.35 -7.12
CA LYS A 8 0.05 17.34 -6.89
C LYS A 8 -0.55 15.95 -6.64
N TYR A 9 -1.65 15.86 -5.88
CA TYR A 9 -2.44 14.63 -5.78
C TYR A 9 -2.93 14.16 -7.15
N ILE A 10 -3.50 15.07 -7.95
CA ILE A 10 -3.97 14.76 -9.31
C ILE A 10 -2.83 14.29 -10.20
N LYS A 11 -1.65 14.91 -10.11
CA LYS A 11 -0.47 14.50 -10.86
C LYS A 11 0.01 13.11 -10.43
N ALA A 12 0.08 12.84 -9.13
CA ALA A 12 0.43 11.51 -8.60
C ALA A 12 -0.54 10.43 -9.10
N GLY A 13 -1.85 10.71 -9.07
CA GLY A 13 -2.89 9.81 -9.58
C GLY A 13 -2.78 9.49 -11.06
N LYS A 14 -2.44 10.49 -11.89
CA LYS A 14 -2.20 10.28 -13.34
C LYS A 14 -1.01 9.37 -13.60
N ILE A 15 0.11 9.60 -12.91
CA ILE A 15 1.30 8.74 -13.02
C ILE A 15 0.95 7.32 -12.59
N LEU A 16 0.28 7.19 -11.44
CA LEU A 16 -0.12 5.89 -10.90
C LEU A 16 -1.09 5.14 -11.83
N SER A 17 -2.03 5.84 -12.47
CA SER A 17 -2.95 5.25 -13.44
C SER A 17 -2.21 4.64 -14.64
N GLU A 18 -1.22 5.35 -15.19
CA GLU A 18 -0.40 4.85 -16.30
C GLU A 18 0.43 3.63 -15.88
N VAL A 19 1.08 3.70 -14.72
CA VAL A 19 1.89 2.61 -14.15
C VAL A 19 1.02 1.37 -13.86
N LYS A 20 -0.18 1.56 -13.29
CA LYS A 20 -1.15 0.48 -13.02
C LYS A 20 -1.54 -0.23 -14.32
N GLU A 21 -1.91 0.51 -15.35
CA GLU A 21 -2.27 -0.09 -16.65
C GLU A 21 -1.11 -0.88 -17.26
N ASN A 22 0.10 -0.35 -17.17
CA ASN A 22 1.29 -1.02 -17.69
C ASN A 22 1.64 -2.26 -16.86
N ALA A 23 1.51 -2.21 -15.53
CA ALA A 23 1.68 -3.35 -14.66
C ALA A 23 0.70 -4.48 -15.01
N GLN A 24 -0.59 -4.17 -15.17
CA GLN A 24 -1.62 -5.13 -15.56
C GLN A 24 -1.32 -5.82 -16.90
N LYS A 25 -0.74 -5.11 -17.88
CA LYS A 25 -0.37 -5.65 -19.20
C LYS A 25 0.90 -6.53 -19.17
N HIS A 26 1.83 -6.23 -18.26
CA HIS A 26 3.18 -6.81 -18.29
C HIS A 26 3.44 -7.90 -17.25
N ILE A 27 2.67 -7.95 -16.15
CA ILE A 27 2.82 -8.99 -15.14
C ILE A 27 2.30 -10.32 -15.70
N LYS A 28 3.15 -11.35 -15.68
CA LYS A 28 2.91 -12.65 -16.29
C LYS A 28 3.46 -13.78 -15.43
N LEU A 29 2.90 -14.97 -15.63
CA LEU A 29 3.37 -16.22 -15.05
C LEU A 29 4.89 -16.39 -15.20
N GLY A 30 5.55 -16.88 -14.13
CA GLY A 30 6.98 -17.18 -14.11
C GLY A 30 7.90 -15.98 -13.88
N GLN A 31 7.39 -14.74 -13.87
CA GLN A 31 8.21 -13.57 -13.54
C GLN A 31 8.55 -13.55 -12.05
N LYS A 32 9.79 -13.14 -11.73
CA LYS A 32 10.21 -12.92 -10.35
C LYS A 32 9.56 -11.66 -9.79
N LEU A 33 9.12 -11.73 -8.53
CA LEU A 33 8.52 -10.58 -7.85
C LEU A 33 9.51 -9.41 -7.74
N LEU A 34 10.80 -9.69 -7.50
CA LEU A 34 11.85 -8.68 -7.46
C LEU A 34 11.98 -7.90 -8.78
N ASP A 35 11.87 -8.58 -9.91
CA ASP A 35 11.96 -7.96 -11.24
C ASP A 35 10.72 -7.09 -11.52
N ILE A 36 9.54 -7.57 -11.12
CA ILE A 36 8.27 -6.81 -11.22
C ILE A 36 8.34 -5.53 -10.38
N ALA A 37 8.67 -5.64 -9.10
CA ALA A 37 8.75 -4.49 -8.18
C ALA A 37 9.78 -3.47 -8.69
N SER A 38 10.97 -3.92 -9.10
CA SER A 38 12.01 -3.02 -9.62
C SER A 38 11.59 -2.33 -10.91
N LYS A 39 10.85 -3.02 -11.79
CA LYS A 39 10.35 -2.43 -13.04
C LYS A 39 9.29 -1.35 -12.78
N ILE A 40 8.30 -1.65 -11.93
CA ILE A 40 7.23 -0.70 -11.58
C ILE A 40 7.83 0.56 -10.95
N GLU A 41 8.77 0.43 -10.03
CA GLU A 41 9.40 1.58 -9.36
C GLU A 41 10.28 2.42 -10.30
N ALA A 42 10.98 1.78 -11.23
CA ALA A 42 11.73 2.49 -12.26
C ALA A 42 10.77 3.27 -13.18
N GLU A 43 9.65 2.67 -13.57
CA GLU A 43 8.63 3.31 -14.39
C GLU A 43 8.01 4.54 -13.69
N ILE A 44 7.72 4.43 -12.39
CA ILE A 44 7.27 5.58 -11.58
C ILE A 44 8.27 6.75 -11.66
N ALA A 45 9.56 6.45 -11.52
CA ALA A 45 10.62 7.46 -11.60
C ALA A 45 10.76 8.06 -13.00
N ASP A 46 10.68 7.23 -14.05
CA ASP A 46 10.82 7.65 -15.45
C ASP A 46 9.71 8.61 -15.90
N ILE A 47 8.49 8.45 -15.34
CA ILE A 47 7.32 9.30 -15.65
C ILE A 47 7.27 10.53 -14.70
N GLY A 48 8.27 10.70 -13.83
CA GLY A 48 8.46 11.90 -13.02
C GLY A 48 7.71 11.90 -11.68
N GLY A 49 7.37 10.71 -11.17
CA GLY A 49 6.91 10.49 -9.80
C GLY A 49 8.03 9.91 -8.92
N LYS A 50 7.69 9.61 -7.68
CA LYS A 50 8.50 8.78 -6.78
C LYS A 50 7.59 7.75 -6.11
N PRO A 51 8.07 6.53 -5.82
CA PRO A 51 7.28 5.57 -5.05
C PRO A 51 6.93 6.14 -3.67
N ALA A 52 5.64 6.14 -3.30
CA ALA A 52 5.20 6.56 -1.96
C ALA A 52 5.52 5.51 -0.89
N PHE A 53 5.63 4.26 -1.31
CA PHE A 53 6.06 3.12 -0.51
C PHE A 53 6.58 2.02 -1.46
N PRO A 54 7.27 0.99 -0.96
CA PRO A 54 7.75 -0.10 -1.80
C PRO A 54 6.60 -0.85 -2.46
N VAL A 55 6.68 -1.15 -3.76
CA VAL A 55 5.61 -1.90 -4.44
C VAL A 55 5.34 -3.21 -3.69
N ASN A 56 4.12 -3.42 -3.21
CA ASN A 56 3.77 -4.67 -2.55
C ASN A 56 3.26 -5.68 -3.59
N LEU A 57 3.70 -6.92 -3.44
CA LEU A 57 3.40 -8.05 -4.32
C LEU A 57 2.99 -9.26 -3.46
N SER A 58 1.81 -9.18 -2.85
CA SER A 58 1.35 -10.14 -1.84
C SER A 58 0.60 -11.32 -2.48
N LEU A 59 1.18 -12.53 -2.38
CA LEU A 59 0.60 -13.76 -2.92
C LEU A 59 -0.38 -14.44 -1.94
N ASN A 60 -1.49 -14.94 -2.46
CA ASN A 60 -2.42 -15.86 -1.79
C ASN A 60 -2.98 -15.32 -0.47
N ASN A 61 -2.70 -15.99 0.65
CA ASN A 61 -3.16 -15.61 1.98
C ASN A 61 -2.41 -14.39 2.56
N ASN A 62 -1.26 -14.00 2.01
CA ASN A 62 -0.64 -12.72 2.35
C ASN A 62 -1.55 -11.63 1.81
N ALA A 63 -2.08 -10.78 2.69
CA ALA A 63 -2.97 -9.67 2.37
C ALA A 63 -2.17 -8.45 1.90
N ALA A 64 -1.15 -8.03 2.66
CA ALA A 64 -0.40 -6.80 2.45
C ALA A 64 1.04 -6.90 2.98
N HIS A 65 1.85 -5.86 2.75
CA HIS A 65 3.22 -5.66 3.27
C HIS A 65 4.29 -6.62 2.75
N TYR A 66 3.99 -7.43 1.74
CA TYR A 66 5.04 -8.20 1.05
C TYR A 66 5.70 -7.34 -0.02
N THR A 67 6.97 -7.01 0.14
CA THR A 67 7.85 -6.62 -0.99
C THR A 67 9.00 -7.62 -1.04
N PRO A 68 9.49 -7.98 -2.24
CA PRO A 68 10.67 -8.84 -2.38
C PRO A 68 11.90 -8.20 -1.72
N SER A 69 12.74 -9.03 -1.09
CA SER A 69 14.08 -8.66 -0.65
C SER A 69 15.07 -8.68 -1.83
N ILE A 70 16.33 -8.31 -1.60
CA ILE A 70 17.38 -8.25 -2.64
C ILE A 70 17.68 -9.65 -3.21
N GLU A 71 17.51 -10.68 -2.40
CA GLU A 71 17.85 -12.08 -2.72
C GLU A 71 16.60 -12.92 -3.00
N ASP A 72 15.43 -12.29 -3.05
CA ASP A 72 14.17 -12.99 -3.27
C ASP A 72 14.11 -13.59 -4.67
N LEU A 73 13.94 -14.91 -4.72
CA LEU A 73 13.83 -15.71 -5.93
C LEU A 73 12.37 -16.07 -6.25
N THR A 74 11.41 -15.60 -5.46
CA THR A 74 9.99 -15.90 -5.61
C THR A 74 9.50 -15.45 -6.99
N ALA A 75 8.84 -16.37 -7.70
CA ALA A 75 8.27 -16.14 -9.01
C ALA A 75 6.80 -16.56 -9.03
N ILE A 76 6.00 -15.85 -9.83
CA ILE A 76 4.56 -16.10 -9.96
C ILE A 76 4.33 -17.52 -10.51
N SER A 77 3.50 -18.30 -9.81
CA SER A 77 3.06 -19.62 -10.25
C SER A 77 1.60 -19.60 -10.75
N GLU A 78 1.18 -20.70 -11.38
CA GLU A 78 -0.18 -20.85 -11.92
C GLU A 78 -1.23 -21.05 -10.81
N ASN A 79 -0.79 -21.21 -9.57
CA ASN A 79 -1.65 -21.41 -8.40
C ASN A 79 -1.76 -20.15 -7.54
N ASP A 80 -1.26 -19.02 -8.04
CA ASP A 80 -1.21 -17.78 -7.27
C ASP A 80 -2.34 -16.80 -7.57
N VAL A 81 -2.79 -16.15 -6.51
CA VAL A 81 -3.56 -14.91 -6.55
C VAL A 81 -2.64 -13.79 -6.05
N LEU A 82 -2.25 -12.88 -6.95
CA LEU A 82 -1.30 -11.81 -6.66
C LEU A 82 -2.01 -10.48 -6.46
N LYS A 83 -1.82 -9.86 -5.30
CA LYS A 83 -2.18 -8.46 -5.08
C LYS A 83 -0.99 -7.59 -5.42
N VAL A 84 -1.21 -6.58 -6.26
CA VAL A 84 -0.23 -5.60 -6.68
C VAL A 84 -0.69 -4.26 -6.15
N ASP A 85 0.10 -3.67 -5.27
CA ASP A 85 -0.22 -2.45 -4.53
C ASP A 85 0.92 -1.44 -4.75
N ILE A 86 0.56 -0.25 -5.24
CA ILE A 86 1.46 0.73 -5.82
C ILE A 86 1.07 2.12 -5.34
N GLY A 87 1.99 2.77 -4.63
CA GLY A 87 1.88 4.17 -4.26
C GLY A 87 2.81 5.06 -5.07
N VAL A 88 2.32 6.21 -5.49
CA VAL A 88 3.12 7.28 -6.12
C VAL A 88 2.93 8.56 -5.34
N HIS A 89 4.00 9.34 -5.18
CA HIS A 89 3.91 10.68 -4.66
C HIS A 89 4.59 11.72 -5.55
N VAL A 90 4.11 12.96 -5.44
CA VAL A 90 4.77 14.17 -5.97
C VAL A 90 4.91 15.15 -4.80
N ASP A 91 6.14 15.46 -4.39
CA ASP A 91 6.44 16.33 -3.22
C ASP A 91 5.67 15.95 -1.94
N GLY A 92 5.60 14.65 -1.66
CA GLY A 92 4.87 14.06 -0.54
C GLY A 92 3.37 13.86 -0.74
N TYR A 93 2.75 14.36 -1.82
CA TYR A 93 1.30 14.18 -2.06
C TYR A 93 1.03 12.85 -2.78
N ILE A 94 0.30 11.95 -2.12
CA ILE A 94 0.24 10.52 -2.43
C ILE A 94 -1.01 10.17 -3.23
N ALA A 95 -0.85 9.34 -4.26
CA ALA A 95 -1.93 8.51 -4.78
C ALA A 95 -1.58 7.05 -4.51
N ASP A 96 -2.60 6.30 -4.12
CA ASP A 96 -2.52 4.90 -3.71
C ASP A 96 -3.51 4.02 -4.49
N CYS A 97 -3.07 2.85 -4.94
CA CYS A 97 -3.95 1.89 -5.59
C CYS A 97 -3.39 0.47 -5.61
N ALA A 98 -4.34 -0.46 -5.60
CA ALA A 98 -4.09 -1.86 -5.68
C ALA A 98 -5.09 -2.57 -6.61
N PHE A 99 -4.64 -3.68 -7.16
CA PHE A 99 -5.46 -4.60 -7.94
C PHE A 99 -4.99 -6.04 -7.72
N THR A 100 -5.86 -7.00 -8.03
CA THR A 100 -5.55 -8.42 -7.89
C THR A 100 -5.53 -9.11 -9.25
N LEU A 101 -4.51 -9.94 -9.49
CA LEU A 101 -4.38 -10.84 -10.63
C LEU A 101 -4.57 -12.29 -10.16
N ASP A 102 -5.58 -12.97 -10.72
CA ASP A 102 -5.82 -14.40 -10.49
C ASP A 102 -5.17 -15.23 -11.60
N PHE A 103 -4.06 -15.92 -11.30
CA PHE A 103 -3.40 -16.84 -12.23
C PHE A 103 -3.99 -18.25 -12.19
N THR A 104 -4.85 -18.54 -11.20
CA THR A 104 -5.43 -19.87 -10.97
C THR A 104 -6.63 -20.17 -11.85
N GLY A 105 -7.32 -19.11 -12.32
CA GLY A 105 -8.61 -19.21 -13.00
C GLY A 105 -9.76 -19.68 -12.11
N LYS A 106 -9.56 -19.78 -10.79
CA LYS A 106 -10.55 -20.29 -9.81
C LYS A 106 -11.10 -19.19 -8.90
N TYR A 107 -10.39 -18.07 -8.76
CA TYR A 107 -10.69 -17.01 -7.79
C TYR A 107 -11.20 -15.71 -8.43
N GLY A 108 -11.62 -15.75 -9.70
CA GLY A 108 -12.25 -14.60 -10.36
C GLY A 108 -13.41 -13.97 -9.58
N LYS A 109 -14.26 -14.78 -8.92
CA LYS A 109 -15.34 -14.25 -8.06
C LYS A 109 -14.83 -13.53 -6.81
N LEU A 110 -13.69 -13.96 -6.27
CA LEU A 110 -13.06 -13.31 -5.12
C LEU A 110 -12.54 -11.93 -5.51
N VAL A 111 -11.88 -11.84 -6.67
CA VAL A 111 -11.42 -10.58 -7.25
C VAL A 111 -12.60 -9.65 -7.54
N GLU A 112 -13.63 -10.16 -8.22
CA GLU A 112 -14.85 -9.40 -8.53
C GLU A 112 -15.53 -8.85 -7.26
N ALA A 113 -15.55 -9.62 -6.15
CA ALA A 113 -16.12 -9.16 -4.90
C ALA A 113 -15.40 -7.92 -4.34
N ALA A 114 -14.06 -7.91 -4.37
CA ALA A 114 -13.27 -6.75 -3.93
C ALA A 114 -13.48 -5.54 -4.86
N GLU A 115 -13.44 -5.76 -6.18
CA GLU A 115 -13.66 -4.71 -7.18
C GLU A 115 -15.05 -4.08 -7.09
N LYS A 116 -16.10 -4.90 -6.90
CA LYS A 116 -17.48 -4.42 -6.75
C LYS A 116 -17.71 -3.70 -5.44
N ALA A 117 -17.05 -4.14 -4.36
CA ALA A 117 -17.08 -3.42 -3.09
C ALA A 117 -16.45 -2.03 -3.24
N LEU A 118 -15.30 -1.94 -3.93
CA LEU A 118 -14.63 -0.66 -4.20
C LEU A 118 -15.50 0.26 -5.06
N GLU A 119 -16.04 -0.25 -6.17
CA GLU A 119 -16.89 0.51 -7.09
C GLU A 119 -18.06 1.19 -6.36
N LYS A 120 -18.75 0.43 -5.50
CA LYS A 120 -19.87 0.97 -4.72
C LYS A 120 -19.42 1.94 -3.64
N ALA A 121 -18.37 1.62 -2.90
CA ALA A 121 -17.82 2.50 -1.86
C ALA A 121 -17.40 3.86 -2.44
N VAL A 122 -16.71 3.85 -3.59
CA VAL A 122 -16.35 5.05 -4.36
C VAL A 122 -17.59 5.83 -4.79
N SER A 123 -18.64 5.16 -5.27
CA SER A 123 -19.88 5.84 -5.69
C SER A 123 -20.63 6.54 -4.55
N MET A 124 -20.39 6.11 -3.30
CA MET A 124 -20.99 6.68 -2.11
C MET A 124 -20.18 7.86 -1.55
N ALA A 125 -18.88 7.92 -1.86
CA ALA A 125 -17.96 8.90 -1.29
C ALA A 125 -18.37 10.33 -1.65
N LYS A 126 -18.58 11.15 -0.63
CA LYS A 126 -18.89 12.59 -0.72
C LYS A 126 -18.67 13.25 0.64
N PRO A 127 -18.48 14.57 0.71
CA PRO A 127 -18.37 15.27 1.98
C PRO A 127 -19.59 14.98 2.88
N GLY A 128 -19.33 14.69 4.15
CA GLY A 128 -20.36 14.44 5.16
C GLY A 128 -20.93 13.02 5.21
N ILE A 129 -20.52 12.09 4.32
CA ILE A 129 -20.89 10.68 4.48
C ILE A 129 -20.22 10.09 5.72
N GLU A 130 -20.94 9.27 6.48
CA GLU A 130 -20.35 8.58 7.64
C GLU A 130 -19.43 7.44 7.20
N LEU A 131 -18.26 7.33 7.82
CA LEU A 131 -17.27 6.30 7.48
C LEU A 131 -17.82 4.88 7.65
N ARG A 132 -18.60 4.64 8.71
CA ARG A 132 -19.32 3.35 8.92
C ARG A 132 -20.27 2.98 7.79
N ALA A 133 -20.83 3.95 7.05
CA ALA A 133 -21.73 3.67 5.94
C ALA A 133 -20.96 3.08 4.75
N ILE A 134 -19.73 3.55 4.52
CA ILE A 134 -18.81 2.99 3.53
C ILE A 134 -18.47 1.54 3.91
N GLY A 135 -18.02 1.31 5.15
CA GLY A 135 -17.69 -0.04 5.61
C GLY A 135 -18.85 -1.03 5.60
N SER A 136 -20.07 -0.56 5.90
CA SER A 136 -21.27 -1.40 5.82
C SER A 136 -21.58 -1.84 4.38
N GLU A 137 -21.39 -0.98 3.37
CA GLU A 137 -21.63 -1.36 1.97
C GLU A 137 -20.51 -2.27 1.44
N ILE A 138 -19.26 -2.08 1.88
CA ILE A 138 -18.14 -2.99 1.57
C ILE A 138 -18.44 -4.39 2.11
N GLU A 139 -18.74 -4.53 3.40
CA GLU A 139 -19.04 -5.81 4.03
C GLU A 139 -20.24 -6.50 3.38
N LYS A 140 -21.33 -5.77 3.18
CA LYS A 140 -22.53 -6.29 2.51
C LYS A 140 -22.20 -6.80 1.11
N THR A 141 -21.38 -6.08 0.35
CA THR A 141 -21.02 -6.48 -1.02
C THR A 141 -20.14 -7.71 -1.02
N ILE A 142 -19.06 -7.75 -0.23
CA ILE A 142 -18.17 -8.92 -0.16
C ILE A 142 -18.93 -10.15 0.34
N SER A 143 -19.77 -10.00 1.36
CA SER A 143 -20.57 -11.10 1.93
C SER A 143 -21.58 -11.66 0.94
N ALA A 144 -22.16 -10.83 0.06
CA ALA A 144 -23.09 -11.28 -0.97
C ALA A 144 -22.45 -12.20 -2.03
N TYR A 145 -21.12 -12.11 -2.20
CA TYR A 145 -20.34 -13.04 -3.04
C TYR A 145 -19.95 -14.33 -2.30
N GLY A 146 -20.25 -14.45 -1.00
CA GLY A 146 -19.93 -15.61 -0.18
C GLY A 146 -18.52 -15.57 0.45
N PHE A 147 -17.87 -14.41 0.45
CA PHE A 147 -16.55 -14.20 1.05
C PHE A 147 -16.63 -13.35 2.31
N LYS A 148 -15.51 -13.21 3.03
CA LYS A 148 -15.44 -12.36 4.21
C LYS A 148 -14.57 -11.12 3.92
N PRO A 149 -15.01 -9.92 4.30
CA PRO A 149 -14.12 -8.77 4.34
C PRO A 149 -13.02 -8.99 5.39
N ILE A 150 -11.81 -8.50 5.16
CA ILE A 150 -10.79 -8.43 6.21
C ILE A 150 -11.13 -7.27 7.15
N SER A 151 -11.48 -7.60 8.38
CA SER A 151 -12.06 -6.65 9.37
C SER A 151 -11.03 -5.76 10.08
N ASN A 152 -9.77 -6.20 10.15
CA ASN A 152 -8.67 -5.45 10.76
C ASN A 152 -7.71 -4.85 9.72
N LEU A 153 -8.19 -4.66 8.48
CA LEU A 153 -7.60 -3.81 7.45
C LEU A 153 -8.65 -2.81 6.98
N SER A 154 -8.22 -1.60 6.63
CA SER A 154 -9.08 -0.47 6.33
C SER A 154 -8.36 0.47 5.38
N GLY A 155 -9.10 1.15 4.52
CA GLY A 155 -8.56 2.33 3.85
C GLY A 155 -8.18 3.44 4.82
N HIS A 156 -7.59 4.49 4.29
CA HIS A 156 -6.97 5.53 5.11
C HIS A 156 -6.94 6.88 4.41
N GLY A 157 -6.74 7.96 5.17
CA GLY A 157 -6.40 9.26 4.61
C GLY A 157 -4.98 9.24 4.04
N LEU A 158 -4.71 10.16 3.13
CA LEU A 158 -3.43 10.33 2.45
C LEU A 158 -2.92 11.74 2.73
N GLY A 159 -2.00 11.89 3.67
CA GLY A 159 -1.39 13.17 4.01
C GLY A 159 -0.12 13.46 3.19
N GLN A 160 0.39 14.68 3.30
CA GLN A 160 1.71 14.99 2.75
C GLN A 160 2.79 14.20 3.51
N TYR A 161 3.56 13.37 2.79
CA TYR A 161 4.55 12.42 3.34
C TYR A 161 4.00 11.42 4.37
N THR A 162 2.67 11.32 4.50
CA THR A 162 2.01 10.48 5.49
C THR A 162 1.05 9.54 4.77
N GLN A 163 1.49 8.30 4.51
CA GLN A 163 0.66 7.31 3.82
C GLN A 163 -0.62 7.02 4.62
N HIS A 164 -0.50 6.74 5.91
CA HIS A 164 -1.65 6.43 6.76
C HIS A 164 -2.05 7.65 7.59
N ALA A 165 -2.80 8.58 6.99
CA ALA A 165 -3.43 9.69 7.69
C ALA A 165 -4.88 9.35 8.09
N GLU A 166 -5.52 10.21 8.87
CA GLU A 166 -6.97 10.14 9.09
C GLU A 166 -7.73 10.55 7.82
N PRO A 167 -8.92 9.99 7.55
CA PRO A 167 -9.62 9.00 8.37
C PRO A 167 -9.26 7.54 8.03
N SER A 168 -9.34 6.64 9.00
CA SER A 168 -9.47 5.20 8.70
C SER A 168 -10.86 4.89 8.12
N ILE A 169 -10.91 4.23 6.96
CA ILE A 169 -12.13 3.86 6.24
C ILE A 169 -12.35 2.35 6.37
N PRO A 170 -13.28 1.90 7.23
CA PRO A 170 -13.40 0.49 7.58
C PRO A 170 -13.91 -0.36 6.40
N ASN A 171 -13.54 -1.63 6.37
CA ASN A 171 -14.07 -2.64 5.45
C ASN A 171 -15.30 -3.40 6.00
N THR A 172 -15.69 -3.12 7.24
CA THR A 172 -16.85 -3.70 7.91
C THR A 172 -17.71 -2.65 8.58
N ALA A 173 -18.93 -3.04 8.96
CA ALA A 173 -19.74 -2.25 9.85
C ALA A 173 -18.93 -1.88 11.12
N SER A 174 -18.99 -0.62 11.49
CA SER A 174 -18.28 -0.08 12.65
C SER A 174 -19.16 0.92 13.40
N ASN A 175 -18.76 1.23 14.63
CA ASN A 175 -19.40 2.29 15.42
C ASN A 175 -18.78 3.68 15.13
N ASP A 176 -17.95 3.80 14.10
CA ASP A 176 -17.32 5.07 13.74
C ASP A 176 -18.32 6.00 13.04
N ALA A 177 -18.85 6.94 13.82
CA ALA A 177 -19.79 7.96 13.35
C ALA A 177 -19.10 9.21 12.79
N ARG A 178 -17.76 9.23 12.69
CA ARG A 178 -17.05 10.31 12.00
C ARG A 178 -17.48 10.35 10.53
N LYS A 179 -17.35 11.54 9.95
CA LYS A 179 -17.75 11.81 8.58
C LYS A 179 -16.52 12.10 7.75
N LEU A 180 -16.60 11.73 6.47
CA LEU A 180 -15.60 12.10 5.49
C LEU A 180 -15.64 13.63 5.32
N GLU A 181 -14.52 14.28 5.61
CA GLU A 181 -14.39 15.73 5.53
C GLU A 181 -14.04 16.16 4.10
N ASP A 182 -14.33 17.42 3.78
CA ASP A 182 -13.80 18.03 2.56
C ASP A 182 -12.29 18.25 2.70
N GLU A 183 -11.62 18.67 1.64
CA GLU A 183 -10.17 18.98 1.67
C GLU A 183 -9.30 17.78 2.08
N THR A 184 -9.74 16.57 1.72
CA THR A 184 -9.15 15.30 2.15
C THR A 184 -8.83 14.42 0.95
N ALA A 185 -7.59 13.94 0.88
CA ALA A 185 -7.21 12.82 0.01
C ALA A 185 -7.27 11.53 0.83
N PHE A 186 -7.76 10.44 0.24
CA PHE A 186 -7.95 9.17 0.94
C PHE A 186 -7.99 7.99 -0.03
N ALA A 187 -7.66 6.81 0.48
CA ALA A 187 -7.75 5.54 -0.20
C ALA A 187 -8.91 4.71 0.37
N ILE A 188 -9.66 4.06 -0.53
CA ILE A 188 -10.62 3.02 -0.16
C ILE A 188 -10.07 1.70 -0.69
N GLU A 189 -9.86 0.73 0.18
CA GLU A 189 -9.22 -0.56 -0.16
C GLU A 189 -9.94 -1.79 0.45
N PRO A 190 -10.98 -2.30 -0.22
CA PRO A 190 -11.62 -3.53 0.19
C PRO A 190 -10.72 -4.75 0.01
N PHE A 191 -10.59 -5.54 1.07
CA PHE A 191 -9.99 -6.87 1.03
C PHE A 191 -11.06 -7.95 1.19
N ALA A 192 -11.17 -8.85 0.23
CA ALA A 192 -12.02 -10.03 0.30
C ALA A 192 -11.16 -11.28 0.58
N SER A 193 -11.61 -12.14 1.48
CA SER A 193 -10.88 -13.34 1.91
C SER A 193 -11.76 -14.59 1.88
N THR A 194 -11.15 -15.73 1.53
CA THR A 194 -11.73 -17.06 1.69
C THR A 194 -11.48 -17.67 3.08
N GLY A 195 -10.68 -17.02 3.91
CA GLY A 195 -10.26 -17.51 5.23
C GLY A 195 -11.10 -16.96 6.39
N SER A 196 -10.40 -16.43 7.39
CA SER A 196 -11.03 -15.92 8.61
C SER A 196 -11.60 -14.51 8.46
N GLY A 197 -11.05 -13.70 7.55
CA GLY A 197 -11.35 -12.26 7.48
C GLY A 197 -10.60 -11.45 8.54
N ILE A 198 -9.47 -11.98 9.05
CA ILE A 198 -8.60 -11.32 10.03
C ILE A 198 -7.14 -11.61 9.68
N VAL A 199 -6.32 -10.58 9.55
CA VAL A 199 -4.88 -10.73 9.29
C VAL A 199 -4.05 -10.76 10.57
N ARG A 200 -2.90 -11.41 10.48
CA ARG A 200 -1.86 -11.47 11.52
C ARG A 200 -0.52 -11.10 10.92
N GLU A 201 0.36 -10.56 11.76
CA GLU A 201 1.74 -10.25 11.38
C GLU A 201 2.58 -11.54 11.29
N ALA A 202 3.33 -11.68 10.21
CA ALA A 202 4.40 -12.66 10.08
C ALA A 202 5.69 -12.18 10.77
N VAL A 203 6.71 -13.04 10.81
CA VAL A 203 8.05 -12.67 11.29
C VAL A 203 8.84 -11.88 10.23
N GLN A 204 8.62 -12.20 8.95
CA GLN A 204 9.35 -11.56 7.85
C GLN A 204 8.89 -10.12 7.64
N THR A 205 9.87 -9.21 7.50
CA THR A 205 9.68 -7.77 7.34
C THR A 205 10.71 -7.25 6.33
N GLU A 206 10.25 -6.51 5.33
CA GLU A 206 11.11 -5.83 4.35
C GLU A 206 10.78 -4.34 4.20
N ILE A 207 9.71 -3.87 4.88
CA ILE A 207 9.21 -2.49 4.81
C ILE A 207 9.36 -1.83 6.18
N PHE A 208 9.83 -0.59 6.17
CA PHE A 208 10.06 0.22 7.35
C PHE A 208 9.62 1.66 7.11
N ALA A 209 9.32 2.43 8.16
CA ALA A 209 9.11 3.88 8.04
C ALA A 209 9.75 4.61 9.22
N LEU A 210 10.13 5.87 9.02
CA LEU A 210 10.60 6.74 10.09
C LEU A 210 9.43 7.15 10.98
N GLU A 211 9.56 6.89 12.29
CA GLU A 211 8.58 7.32 13.30
C GLU A 211 9.02 8.62 13.97
N GLU A 212 10.29 8.70 14.34
CA GLU A 212 10.85 9.87 15.02
C GLU A 212 12.36 9.96 14.86
N GLU A 213 12.87 11.17 14.62
CA GLU A 213 14.30 11.42 14.60
C GLU A 213 14.85 11.61 16.02
N ARG A 214 15.79 10.76 16.43
CA ARG A 214 16.51 10.90 17.70
C ARG A 214 18.00 10.62 17.55
N PRO A 215 18.88 11.23 18.38
CA PRO A 215 20.31 10.98 18.31
C PRO A 215 20.67 9.51 18.57
N VAL A 216 21.45 8.92 17.66
CA VAL A 216 21.99 7.56 17.77
C VAL A 216 23.51 7.56 17.88
N ARG A 217 24.06 6.62 18.67
CA ARG A 217 25.50 6.56 18.96
C ARG A 217 26.30 5.91 17.83
N ASN A 218 25.78 4.83 17.25
CA ASN A 218 26.44 4.11 16.17
C ASN A 218 26.52 4.97 14.90
N ALA A 219 27.72 5.05 14.31
CA ALA A 219 27.96 5.85 13.13
C ALA A 219 27.19 5.36 11.89
N HIS A 220 27.01 4.04 11.74
CA HIS A 220 26.21 3.48 10.64
C HIS A 220 24.72 3.75 10.85
N ALA A 221 24.21 3.59 12.07
CA ALA A 221 22.81 3.93 12.38
C ALA A 221 22.52 5.41 12.16
N ARG A 222 23.45 6.31 12.54
CA ARG A 222 23.30 7.76 12.31
C ARG A 222 23.25 8.10 10.82
N ARG A 223 24.21 7.59 10.04
CA ARG A 223 24.23 7.80 8.59
C ARG A 223 23.00 7.23 7.90
N LEU A 224 22.46 6.12 8.41
CA LEU A 224 21.22 5.54 7.90
C LEU A 224 20.02 6.44 8.22
N LEU A 225 19.91 6.94 9.45
CA LEU A 225 18.85 7.84 9.87
C LEU A 225 18.84 9.13 9.04
N GLU A 226 20.00 9.78 8.89
CA GLU A 226 20.16 10.99 8.07
C GLU A 226 19.70 10.73 6.62
N PHE A 227 20.09 9.59 6.05
CA PHE A 227 19.69 9.20 4.71
C PHE A 227 18.17 8.92 4.58
N ILE A 228 17.56 8.25 5.57
CA ILE A 228 16.12 7.99 5.57
C ILE A 228 15.34 9.30 5.65
N ALA A 229 15.72 10.19 6.57
CA ALA A 229 15.06 11.48 6.73
C ALA A 229 15.15 12.33 5.45
N GLU A 230 16.31 12.35 4.77
CA GLU A 230 16.48 13.10 3.52
C GLU A 230 15.73 12.48 2.32
N GLU A 231 15.76 11.15 2.17
CA GLU A 231 15.26 10.50 0.96
C GLU A 231 13.78 10.14 1.02
N TYR A 232 13.31 9.73 2.20
CA TYR A 232 11.98 9.14 2.39
C TYR A 232 11.11 9.97 3.33
N GLU A 233 11.68 10.89 4.11
CA GLU A 233 10.95 11.62 5.17
C GLU A 233 10.27 10.59 6.09
N THR A 234 8.93 10.64 6.20
CA THR A 234 8.11 9.67 6.95
C THR A 234 7.47 8.58 6.08
N LEU A 235 7.74 8.56 4.77
CA LEU A 235 7.18 7.55 3.87
C LEU A 235 7.86 6.17 4.08
N PRO A 236 7.12 5.07 3.90
CA PRO A 236 7.72 3.75 3.99
C PRO A 236 8.78 3.49 2.92
N PHE A 237 9.78 2.70 3.28
CA PHE A 237 10.89 2.31 2.41
C PHE A 237 11.24 0.83 2.60
N ALA A 238 11.87 0.24 1.58
CA ALA A 238 12.35 -1.12 1.64
C ALA A 238 13.86 -1.20 1.91
N GLU A 239 14.30 -2.27 2.57
CA GLU A 239 15.73 -2.52 2.74
C GLU A 239 16.48 -2.57 1.39
N ARG A 240 15.85 -3.13 0.35
CA ARG A 240 16.44 -3.21 -1.00
C ARG A 240 16.68 -1.83 -1.63
N TRP A 241 15.92 -0.81 -1.25
CA TRP A 241 16.16 0.56 -1.72
C TRP A 241 17.45 1.11 -1.12
N ILE A 242 17.65 0.91 0.20
CA ILE A 242 18.89 1.29 0.88
C ILE A 242 20.09 0.58 0.24
N ALA A 243 20.00 -0.73 0.03
CA ALA A 243 21.12 -1.51 -0.48
C ALA A 243 21.51 -1.17 -1.93
N LYS A 244 20.55 -0.74 -2.76
CA LYS A 244 20.79 -0.34 -4.15
C LYS A 244 21.15 1.15 -4.31
N ASN A 245 21.01 1.94 -3.24
CA ASN A 245 21.21 3.39 -3.33
C ASN A 245 22.70 3.76 -3.48
N LYS A 246 23.00 4.69 -4.39
CA LYS A 246 24.38 5.12 -4.68
C LYS A 246 24.92 6.14 -3.67
N LYS A 247 24.04 6.88 -2.97
CA LYS A 247 24.41 7.90 -1.97
C LYS A 247 24.90 7.26 -0.67
N LEU A 248 24.30 6.13 -0.27
CA LEU A 248 24.64 5.42 0.95
C LEU A 248 25.33 4.08 0.65
N LYS A 249 26.65 4.03 0.83
CA LYS A 249 27.42 2.80 0.69
C LYS A 249 27.49 2.06 2.03
N PHE A 250 26.76 0.96 2.14
CA PHE A 250 26.87 -0.02 3.22
C PHE A 250 27.11 -1.43 2.68
N GLY A 251 27.96 -2.18 3.38
CA GLY A 251 27.94 -3.64 3.30
C GLY A 251 26.65 -4.20 3.90
N GLU A 252 26.33 -5.46 3.60
CA GLU A 252 25.14 -6.13 4.14
C GLU A 252 25.09 -6.10 5.67
N PHE A 253 26.20 -6.47 6.31
CA PHE A 253 26.31 -6.48 7.78
C PHE A 253 26.04 -5.10 8.39
N GLU A 254 26.67 -4.05 7.86
CA GLU A 254 26.51 -2.67 8.34
C GLU A 254 25.06 -2.21 8.24
N ARG A 255 24.41 -2.49 7.10
CA ARG A 255 23.01 -2.17 6.85
C ARG A 255 22.08 -2.88 7.83
N LYS A 256 22.24 -4.19 8.03
CA LYS A 256 21.41 -4.99 8.94
C LYS A 256 21.59 -4.56 10.41
N VAL A 257 22.81 -4.23 10.82
CA VAL A 257 23.08 -3.71 12.18
C VAL A 257 22.45 -2.35 12.39
N ALA A 258 22.60 -1.43 11.41
CA ALA A 258 22.00 -0.10 11.47
C ALA A 258 20.47 -0.17 11.55
N LEU A 259 19.81 -0.93 10.67
CA LEU A 259 18.35 -1.13 10.70
C LEU A 259 17.89 -1.70 12.04
N ARG A 260 18.59 -2.72 12.56
CA ARG A 260 18.25 -3.34 13.85
C ARG A 260 18.33 -2.33 15.00
N GLU A 261 19.37 -1.52 15.05
CA GLU A 261 19.53 -0.51 16.09
C GLU A 261 18.43 0.56 16.01
N LEU A 262 18.10 1.05 14.81
CA LEU A 262 17.03 2.03 14.64
C LEU A 262 15.66 1.46 15.08
N MET A 263 15.37 0.21 14.73
CA MET A 263 14.13 -0.47 15.15
C MET A 263 14.07 -0.66 16.67
N GLN A 264 15.15 -1.14 17.29
CA GLN A 264 15.18 -1.40 18.75
C GLN A 264 15.02 -0.11 19.58
N ASN A 265 15.43 1.02 19.03
CA ASN A 265 15.26 2.34 19.65
C ASN A 265 13.90 2.99 19.33
N GLY A 266 13.04 2.34 18.53
CA GLY A 266 11.74 2.87 18.11
C GLY A 266 11.85 4.10 17.22
N ILE A 267 12.96 4.27 16.52
CA ILE A 267 13.20 5.38 15.57
C ILE A 267 12.55 5.06 14.22
N ILE A 268 12.63 3.81 13.80
CA ILE A 268 11.89 3.30 12.65
C ILE A 268 10.93 2.20 13.10
N ARG A 269 9.78 2.13 12.46
CA ARG A 269 8.81 1.05 12.60
C ARG A 269 8.98 0.04 11.48
N ALA A 270 8.82 -1.24 11.82
CA ALA A 270 8.71 -2.35 10.87
C ALA A 270 7.26 -2.57 10.48
N PHE A 271 7.03 -2.94 9.22
CA PHE A 271 5.74 -3.39 8.68
C PHE A 271 5.87 -4.84 8.24
N PRO A 272 5.60 -5.82 9.14
CA PRO A 272 5.65 -7.23 8.78
C PRO A 272 4.57 -7.58 7.78
N ILE A 273 4.78 -8.67 7.04
CA ILE A 273 3.76 -9.23 6.14
C ILE A 273 2.48 -9.51 6.92
N LEU A 274 1.35 -9.02 6.42
CA LEU A 274 0.04 -9.30 6.97
C LEU A 274 -0.59 -10.45 6.22
N HIS A 275 -1.01 -11.49 6.92
CA HIS A 275 -1.58 -12.68 6.29
C HIS A 275 -2.84 -13.19 7.00
N ASP A 276 -3.79 -13.70 6.23
CA ASP A 276 -4.94 -14.47 6.74
C ASP A 276 -4.52 -15.95 6.93
N GLU A 277 -5.49 -16.82 7.20
CA GLU A 277 -5.33 -18.25 7.43
C GLU A 277 -4.51 -18.94 6.34
N LYS A 278 -3.66 -19.88 6.76
CA LYS A 278 -2.86 -20.68 5.84
C LYS A 278 -3.78 -21.39 4.83
N ASN A 279 -3.39 -21.38 3.56
CA ASN A 279 -4.14 -21.93 2.42
C ASN A 279 -5.44 -21.18 2.05
N SER A 280 -5.71 -20.02 2.66
CA SER A 280 -6.74 -19.09 2.18
C SER A 280 -6.20 -18.22 1.02
N PHE A 281 -7.08 -17.43 0.42
CA PHE A 281 -6.77 -16.51 -0.66
C PHE A 281 -7.40 -15.16 -0.33
N VAL A 282 -6.63 -14.10 -0.56
CA VAL A 282 -7.06 -12.71 -0.37
C VAL A 282 -6.98 -11.98 -1.70
N ALA A 283 -8.04 -11.24 -2.04
CA ALA A 283 -8.04 -10.24 -3.10
C ALA A 283 -8.21 -8.84 -2.49
N GLN A 284 -7.53 -7.87 -3.10
CA GLN A 284 -7.60 -6.44 -2.79
C GLN A 284 -7.98 -5.69 -4.08
N ALA A 285 -8.80 -4.67 -3.92
CA ALA A 285 -8.97 -3.63 -4.93
C ALA A 285 -8.89 -2.29 -4.20
N GLU A 286 -8.22 -1.30 -4.79
CA GLU A 286 -8.10 0.00 -4.15
C GLU A 286 -8.09 1.13 -5.18
N GLY A 287 -8.62 2.28 -4.75
CA GLY A 287 -8.52 3.52 -5.48
C GLY A 287 -8.49 4.73 -4.54
N SER A 288 -7.63 5.67 -4.89
CA SER A 288 -7.53 6.96 -4.18
C SER A 288 -8.46 8.02 -4.76
N LEU A 289 -8.98 8.86 -3.88
CA LEU A 289 -9.88 9.95 -4.18
C LEU A 289 -9.40 11.22 -3.49
N LEU A 290 -9.78 12.36 -4.07
CA LEU A 290 -9.57 13.68 -3.53
C LEU A 290 -10.91 14.40 -3.41
N LEU A 291 -11.24 14.85 -2.21
CA LEU A 291 -12.26 15.85 -1.95
C LEU A 291 -11.61 17.22 -1.83
N HIS A 292 -12.00 18.15 -2.71
CA HIS A 292 -11.52 19.52 -2.71
C HIS A 292 -12.61 20.45 -3.25
N ASP A 293 -12.86 21.56 -2.56
CA ASP A 293 -13.91 22.54 -2.89
C ASP A 293 -15.30 21.89 -3.11
N GLY A 294 -15.64 20.91 -2.27
CA GLY A 294 -16.90 20.17 -2.32
C GLY A 294 -17.04 19.22 -3.51
N LYS A 295 -15.98 19.01 -4.30
CA LYS A 295 -15.96 18.10 -5.46
C LYS A 295 -15.14 16.87 -5.16
N ILE A 296 -15.62 15.73 -5.65
CA ILE A 296 -14.86 14.48 -5.62
C ILE A 296 -14.15 14.25 -6.95
N THR A 297 -12.85 13.96 -6.87
CA THR A 297 -12.01 13.59 -8.00
C THR A 297 -11.44 12.21 -7.72
N ARG A 298 -11.67 11.26 -8.63
CA ARG A 298 -10.98 9.96 -8.58
C ARG A 298 -9.57 10.14 -9.12
N LEU A 299 -8.56 9.75 -8.34
CA LEU A 299 -7.16 9.86 -8.72
C LEU A 299 -6.72 8.67 -9.59
N VAL A 300 -7.26 7.47 -9.31
CA VAL A 300 -6.95 6.17 -9.96
C VAL A 300 -8.05 5.12 -9.70
#